data_AF-A0A969I1Q1-F1
#
_entry.id   AF-A0A969I1Q1-F1
#
_cell.length_a   1.000
_cell.length_b   1.000
_cell.length_c   1.000
_cell.angle_alpha   90.00
_cell.angle_beta   90.00
_cell.angle_gamma   90.00
#
_symmetry.space_group_name_H-M   'P 1'
#
loop_
_entity.id
_entity.type
_entity.pdbx_description
1 polymer ?
#
loop_
_entity_poly.entity_id
_entity_poly.type
_entity_poly.pdbx_seq_one_letter_code
_entity_poly.pdbx_strand_id
1 'polypeptide(L)'
;MRSELDRLWSAYYLARSATQVADAEDALRVNDLDEVERVLVTVGASLNLAYDHSAEQDKGPISEFRVQISNIREELRIRPEGMDDRLRRLRQSMLNLVDENE
;
A
#
# COMPACT_ATOMS: atom_id res chain seq x y z
N MET A 1 -10.64 -23.29 -8.23
CA MET A 1 -9.17 -23.40 -8.31
C MET A 1 -8.53 -22.12 -8.81
N ARG A 2 -8.95 -21.55 -9.95
CA ARG A 2 -8.45 -20.24 -10.41
C ARG A 2 -8.82 -19.07 -9.47
N SER A 3 -10.08 -19.03 -9.00
CA SER A 3 -10.55 -18.00 -8.06
C SER A 3 -9.78 -17.99 -6.73
N GLU A 4 -9.44 -19.18 -6.21
CA GLU A 4 -8.67 -19.31 -4.97
C GLU A 4 -7.21 -18.86 -5.17
N LEU A 5 -6.62 -19.21 -6.31
CA LEU A 5 -5.29 -18.75 -6.66
C LEU A 5 -5.23 -17.22 -6.84
N ASP A 6 -6.25 -16.63 -7.49
CA ASP A 6 -6.37 -15.18 -7.64
C ASP A 6 -6.52 -14.49 -6.27
N ARG A 7 -7.34 -15.03 -5.36
CA ARG A 7 -7.46 -14.55 -3.98
C ARG A 7 -6.10 -14.54 -3.26
N LEU A 8 -5.35 -15.65 -3.32
CA LEU A 8 -4.03 -15.76 -2.71
C LEU A 8 -3.02 -14.77 -3.30
N TRP A 9 -3.05 -14.56 -4.62
CA TRP A 9 -2.19 -13.55 -5.25
C TRP A 9 -2.55 -12.14 -4.80
N SER A 10 -3.84 -11.81 -4.72
CA SER A 10 -4.30 -10.52 -4.24
C SER A 10 -3.83 -10.26 -2.80
N ALA A 11 -4.04 -11.23 -1.90
CA ALA A 11 -3.58 -11.17 -0.51
C ALA A 11 -2.05 -11.03 -0.41
N TYR A 12 -1.30 -11.79 -1.21
CA TYR A 12 0.16 -11.68 -1.27
C TYR A 12 0.61 -10.28 -1.68
N TYR A 13 0.03 -9.70 -2.73
CA TYR A 13 0.40 -8.37 -3.19
C TYR A 13 -0.03 -7.27 -2.21
N LEU A 14 -1.14 -7.44 -1.48
CA LEU A 14 -1.54 -6.56 -0.38
C LEU A 14 -0.55 -6.61 0.79
N ALA A 15 -0.19 -7.80 1.27
CA ALA A 15 0.79 -7.97 2.33
C ALA A 15 2.17 -7.42 1.94
N ARG A 16 2.57 -7.61 0.68
CA ARG A 16 3.78 -7.02 0.10
C ARG A 16 3.72 -5.50 0.11
N SER A 17 2.58 -4.92 -0.30
CA SER A 17 2.36 -3.47 -0.28
C SER A 17 2.49 -2.92 1.15
N ALA A 18 1.91 -3.59 2.14
CA ALA A 18 2.02 -3.21 3.55
C ALA A 18 3.47 -3.25 4.06
N THR A 19 4.25 -4.26 3.65
CA THR A 19 5.68 -4.34 3.98
C THR A 19 6.46 -3.19 3.37
N GLN A 20 6.21 -2.88 2.09
CA GLN A 20 6.83 -1.74 1.41
C GLN A 20 6.45 -0.39 2.06
N VAL A 21 5.23 -0.25 2.59
CA VAL A 21 4.87 0.95 3.36
C VAL A 21 5.73 1.07 4.63
N ALA A 22 6.05 -0.04 5.30
CA ALA A 22 6.98 -0.02 6.44
C ALA A 22 8.39 0.44 6.02
N ASP A 23 8.88 0.02 4.86
CA ASP A 23 10.17 0.50 4.32
C ASP A 23 10.14 2.02 4.08
N ALA A 24 9.01 2.56 3.58
CA ALA A 24 8.82 4.00 3.43
C ALA A 24 8.76 4.73 4.79
N GLU A 25 8.15 4.13 5.83
CA GLU A 25 8.18 4.68 7.20
C GLU A 25 9.63 4.76 7.73
N ASP A 26 10.45 3.74 7.47
CA ASP A 26 11.85 3.70 7.89
C ASP A 26 12.72 4.73 7.17
N ALA A 27 12.53 4.89 5.85
CA ALA A 27 13.20 5.93 5.06
C ALA A 27 12.80 7.35 5.51
N LEU A 28 11.51 7.56 5.81
CA LEU A 28 11.01 8.84 6.31
C LEU A 28 11.64 9.21 7.66
N ARG A 29 11.87 8.23 8.54
CA ARG A 29 12.49 8.45 9.87
C ARG A 29 13.91 8.98 9.79
N VAL A 30 14.65 8.64 8.73
CA VAL A 30 16.00 9.14 8.47
C VAL A 30 16.00 10.32 7.47
N ASN A 31 14.83 10.87 7.15
CA ASN A 31 14.62 11.98 6.22
C ASN A 31 15.14 11.70 4.80
N ASP A 32 15.14 10.42 4.37
CA ASP A 32 15.49 10.02 3.01
C ASP A 32 14.25 10.08 2.11
N LEU A 33 13.85 11.31 1.74
CA LEU A 33 12.64 11.55 0.96
C LEU A 33 12.70 10.97 -0.46
N ASP A 34 13.90 10.84 -1.03
CA ASP A 34 14.07 10.22 -2.34
C ASP A 34 13.81 8.71 -2.28
N GLU A 35 14.23 8.04 -1.20
CA GLU A 35 13.87 6.64 -0.96
C GLU A 35 12.40 6.47 -0.64
N VAL A 36 11.80 7.34 0.17
CA VAL A 36 10.34 7.30 0.43
C VAL A 36 9.58 7.37 -0.90
N GLU A 37 9.93 8.32 -1.77
CA GLU A 37 9.27 8.47 -3.08
C GLU A 37 9.43 7.22 -3.95
N ARG A 38 10.64 6.64 -4.01
CA ARG A 38 10.94 5.41 -4.75
C ARG A 38 10.13 4.24 -4.23
N VAL A 39 10.09 4.04 -2.92
CA VAL A 39 9.34 2.95 -2.29
C VAL A 39 7.84 3.12 -2.56
N LEU A 40 7.29 4.33 -2.47
CA LEU A 40 5.87 4.57 -2.75
C LEU A 40 5.47 4.27 -4.20
N VAL A 41 6.38 4.44 -5.18
CA VAL A 41 6.15 3.95 -6.55
C VAL A 41 5.98 2.42 -6.56
N THR A 42 6.82 1.70 -5.81
CA THR A 42 6.74 0.24 -5.73
C THR A 42 5.49 -0.25 -5.00
N VAL A 43 5.03 0.47 -3.97
CA VAL A 43 3.74 0.20 -3.30
C VAL A 43 2.60 0.31 -4.30
N GLY A 44 2.55 1.39 -5.10
CA GLY A 44 1.53 1.57 -6.13
C GLY A 44 1.51 0.44 -7.17
N ALA A 45 2.69 -0.06 -7.56
CA ALA A 45 2.80 -1.19 -8.49
C ALA A 45 2.27 -2.50 -7.87
N SER A 46 2.61 -2.80 -6.61
CA SER A 46 2.08 -3.95 -5.87
C SER A 46 0.56 -3.86 -5.71
N LEU A 47 0.02 -2.67 -5.43
CA LEU A 47 -1.43 -2.47 -5.30
C LEU A 47 -2.18 -2.64 -6.64
N ASN A 48 -1.56 -2.30 -7.78
CA ASN A 48 -2.15 -2.61 -9.08
C ASN A 48 -2.26 -4.13 -9.27
N LEU A 49 -1.20 -4.88 -8.93
CA LEU A 49 -1.24 -6.34 -9.00
C LEU A 49 -2.27 -6.94 -8.03
N ALA A 50 -2.38 -6.38 -6.82
CA ALA A 50 -3.42 -6.80 -5.87
C ALA A 50 -4.83 -6.60 -6.44
N TYR A 51 -5.09 -5.45 -7.06
CA TYR A 51 -6.37 -5.10 -7.68
C TYR A 51 -6.73 -6.01 -8.86
N ASP A 52 -5.75 -6.34 -9.70
CA ASP A 52 -5.97 -7.17 -10.88
C ASP A 52 -6.37 -8.61 -10.51
N HIS A 53 -5.91 -9.09 -9.34
CA HIS A 53 -6.21 -10.41 -8.82
C HIS A 53 -7.36 -10.43 -7.79
N SER A 54 -7.85 -9.27 -7.33
CA SER A 54 -8.83 -9.21 -6.26
C SER A 54 -10.25 -9.57 -6.73
N ALA A 55 -11.05 -10.10 -5.80
CA ALA A 55 -12.49 -10.21 -6.01
C ALA A 55 -13.15 -8.83 -6.09
N GLU A 56 -14.36 -8.76 -6.64
CA GLU A 56 -15.03 -7.48 -6.88
C GLU A 56 -15.30 -6.70 -5.59
N GLN A 57 -15.56 -7.39 -4.47
CA GLN A 57 -15.79 -6.73 -3.17
C GLN A 57 -14.54 -6.02 -2.62
N ASP A 58 -13.34 -6.48 -2.96
CA ASP A 58 -12.07 -5.95 -2.42
C ASP A 58 -11.48 -4.83 -3.28
N LYS A 59 -11.95 -4.67 -4.53
CA LYS A 59 -11.47 -3.64 -5.46
C LYS A 59 -11.67 -2.22 -4.94
N GLY A 60 -12.77 -1.97 -4.23
CA GLY A 60 -13.06 -0.67 -3.63
C GLY A 60 -11.96 -0.24 -2.65
N PRO A 61 -11.74 -0.99 -1.55
CA PRO A 61 -10.65 -0.74 -0.61
C PRO A 61 -9.27 -0.62 -1.26
N ILE A 62 -8.92 -1.53 -2.19
CA ILE A 62 -7.62 -1.49 -2.89
C ILE A 62 -7.48 -0.21 -3.72
N SER A 63 -8.54 0.23 -4.39
CA SER A 63 -8.55 1.49 -5.14
C SER A 63 -8.34 2.70 -4.23
N GLU A 64 -8.93 2.71 -3.04
CA GLU A 64 -8.71 3.78 -2.06
C GLU A 64 -7.26 3.83 -1.60
N PHE A 65 -6.62 2.68 -1.36
CA PHE A 65 -5.20 2.63 -1.02
C PHE A 65 -4.31 3.22 -2.12
N ARG A 66 -4.61 2.94 -3.40
CA ARG A 66 -3.89 3.49 -4.55
C ARG A 66 -3.98 5.01 -4.60
N VAL A 67 -5.18 5.57 -4.37
CA VAL A 67 -5.39 7.02 -4.28
C VAL A 67 -4.60 7.62 -3.11
N GLN A 68 -4.64 7.00 -1.93
CA GLN A 68 -3.90 7.46 -0.76
C GLN A 68 -2.39 7.48 -1.01
N ILE A 69 -1.83 6.46 -1.66
CA ILE A 69 -0.41 6.44 -2.05
C ILE A 69 -0.08 7.59 -3.02
N SER A 70 -0.93 7.85 -4.02
CA SER A 70 -0.72 8.99 -4.94
C SER A 70 -0.69 10.31 -4.19
N ASN A 71 -1.68 10.54 -3.32
CA ASN A 71 -1.77 11.77 -2.54
C ASN A 71 -0.57 11.94 -1.60
N ILE A 72 -0.14 10.86 -0.93
CA ILE A 72 1.04 10.89 -0.06
C ILE A 72 2.31 11.26 -0.86
N ARG A 73 2.49 10.70 -2.07
CA ARG A 73 3.62 11.04 -2.94
C ARG A 73 3.61 12.51 -3.36
N GLU A 74 2.45 13.02 -3.77
CA GLU A 74 2.29 14.42 -4.18
C GLU A 74 2.57 15.41 -3.03
N GLU A 75 2.20 15.04 -1.81
CA GLU A 75 2.34 15.90 -0.63
C GLU A 75 3.70 15.77 0.06
N LEU A 76 4.45 14.69 -0.19
CA LEU A 76 5.70 14.34 0.52
C LEU A 76 6.69 15.51 0.63
N ARG A 77 6.87 16.28 -0.45
CA ARG A 77 7.82 17.40 -0.49
C ARG A 77 7.19 18.76 -0.15
N ILE A 78 5.87 18.81 0.00
CA ILE A 78 5.13 20.06 0.23
C ILE A 78 4.73 20.18 1.69
N ARG A 79 4.24 19.09 2.30
CA ARG A 79 3.72 19.00 3.66
C ARG A 79 4.04 17.62 4.25
N PRO A 80 5.28 17.39 4.70
CA PRO A 80 5.68 16.12 5.29
C PRO A 80 5.10 15.91 6.70
N GLU A 81 4.46 16.91 7.31
CA GLU A 81 3.93 16.79 8.67
C GLU A 81 2.84 15.71 8.78
N GLY A 82 3.02 14.78 9.73
CA GLY A 82 2.09 13.68 9.97
C GLY A 82 2.08 12.60 8.88
N MET A 83 3.07 12.59 7.99
CA MET A 83 3.16 11.58 6.93
C MET A 83 3.46 10.18 7.49
N ASP A 84 4.22 10.10 8.57
CA ASP A 84 4.50 8.87 9.31
C ASP A 84 3.21 8.22 9.85
N ASP A 85 2.33 9.02 10.46
CA ASP A 85 1.03 8.56 10.96
C ASP A 85 0.12 8.10 9.81
N ARG A 86 0.16 8.78 8.67
CA ARG A 86 -0.64 8.42 7.49
C ARG A 86 -0.17 7.11 6.88
N LEU A 87 1.13 6.94 6.70
CA LEU A 87 1.71 5.68 6.21
C LEU A 87 1.38 4.53 7.16
N ARG A 88 1.54 4.73 8.47
CA ARG A 88 1.21 3.72 9.48
C ARG A 88 -0.25 3.30 9.46
N ARG A 89 -1.18 4.26 9.37
CA ARG A 89 -2.62 3.98 9.25
C ARG A 89 -2.93 3.22 7.96
N LEU A 90 -2.36 3.64 6.84
CA LEU A 90 -2.54 2.98 5.56
C LEU A 90 -2.04 1.53 5.60
N ARG A 91 -0.85 1.30 6.18
CA ARG A 91 -0.30 -0.04 6.38
C ARG A 91 -1.23 -0.93 7.22
N GLN A 92 -1.77 -0.39 8.31
CA GLN A 92 -2.70 -1.15 9.15
C GLN A 92 -3.99 -1.50 8.39
N SER A 93 -4.54 -0.57 7.62
CA SER A 93 -5.73 -0.85 6.78
C SER A 93 -5.47 -1.93 5.74
N MET A 94 -4.28 -1.95 5.12
CA MET A 94 -3.89 -3.01 4.19
C MET A 94 -3.81 -4.38 4.87
N LEU A 95 -3.20 -4.45 6.05
CA LEU A 95 -3.08 -5.70 6.82
C LEU A 95 -4.44 -6.22 7.27
N ASN A 96 -5.32 -5.33 7.74
CA ASN A 96 -6.69 -5.72 8.10
C ASN A 96 -7.44 -6.32 6.89
N LEU A 97 -7.27 -5.76 5.70
CA LEU A 97 -7.88 -6.31 4.48
C LEU A 97 -7.31 -7.68 4.10
N VAL A 98 -6.03 -7.95 4.40
CA VAL A 98 -5.45 -9.29 4.22
C VAL A 98 -6.09 -10.28 5.19
N ASP A 99 -6.21 -9.91 6.46
CA ASP A 99 -6.81 -10.77 7.50
C ASP A 99 -8.30 -11.07 7.23
N GLU A 100 -9.05 -10.11 6.68
CA GLU A 100 -10.44 -10.30 6.24
C GLU A 100 -10.57 -11.24 5.03
N ASN A 101 -9.47 -11.42 4.29
CA ASN A 101 -9.38 -12.23 3.08
C ASN A 101 -8.72 -13.60 3.32
N GLU A 102 -8.46 -14.03 4.55
CA GLU A 102 -8.02 -15.40 4.91
C GLU A 102 -9.19 -16.38 5.05
#